data_AF-A0A8C4RCS4-F1
#
_entry.id   AF-A0A8C4RCS4-F1
#
_cell.length_a   1.000
_cell.length_b   1.000
_cell.length_c   1.000
_cell.angle_alpha   90.00
_cell.angle_beta   90.00
_cell.angle_gamma   90.00
#
_symmetry.space_group_name_H-M   'P 1'
#
loop_
_entity.id
_entity.type
_entity.pdbx_description
1 polymer ?
#
loop_
_entity_poly.entity_id
_entity_poly.type
_entity_poly.pdbx_seq_one_letter_code
_entity_poly.pdbx_strand_id
1 'polypeptide(L)' 'MYFICKGEGNVINKRKCNKYRAPNCHRAYIPLCGTDQKTYPNECILCVQIRHL' A
#
# COMPACT_ATOMS: atom_id res chain seq x y z
N MET A 1 6.29 6.96 -4.56
CA MET A 1 5.06 7.39 -3.84
C MET A 1 3.94 6.44 -4.22
N TYR A 2 2.91 6.28 -3.37
CA TYR A 2 1.79 5.38 -3.63
C TYR A 2 0.45 6.11 -3.46
N PHE A 3 -0.48 5.88 -4.38
CA PHE A 3 -1.79 6.54 -4.45
C PHE A 3 -2.87 5.55 -4.84
N ILE A 4 -4.15 5.86 -4.61
CA ILE A 4 -5.25 4.96 -4.99
C ILE A 4 -5.42 4.94 -6.52
N CYS A 5 -5.53 3.77 -7.14
CA CYS A 5 -5.57 3.62 -8.59
C CYS A 5 -6.88 4.10 -9.26
N LYS A 6 -7.99 4.21 -8.52
CA LYS A 6 -9.36 4.40 -9.07
C LYS A 6 -10.26 5.27 -8.18
N GLY A 7 -9.81 6.47 -7.78
CA GLY A 7 -10.67 7.44 -7.07
C GLY A 7 -9.89 8.51 -6.32
N GLU A 8 -10.55 9.64 -6.01
CA GLU A 8 -10.00 10.72 -5.18
C GLU A 8 -9.55 10.14 -3.83
N GLY A 9 -8.24 10.07 -3.58
CA GLY A 9 -7.82 9.45 -2.33
C GLY A 9 -6.32 9.39 -2.03
N ASN A 10 -6.03 9.92 -0.84
CA ASN A 10 -4.97 9.59 0.11
C ASN A 10 -3.63 9.11 -0.46
N VAL A 11 -2.64 10.00 -0.42
CA VAL A 11 -1.23 9.67 -0.59
C VAL A 11 -0.79 8.74 0.54
N ILE A 12 -0.39 7.52 0.19
CA ILE A 12 0.24 6.59 1.11
C ILE A 12 1.75 6.84 1.05
N ASN A 13 2.28 7.39 2.13
CA ASN A 13 3.71 7.55 2.32
C ASN A 13 4.30 6.26 2.89
N LYS A 14 5.50 5.85 2.47
CA LYS A 14 6.27 4.73 3.07
C LYS A 14 6.29 4.78 4.61
N ARG A 15 6.27 5.99 5.20
CA ARG A 15 6.21 6.18 6.67
C ARG A 15 4.92 5.69 7.33
N LYS A 16 3.80 5.57 6.60
CA LYS A 16 2.53 5.01 7.11
C LYS A 16 2.60 3.49 7.34
N CYS A 17 3.60 2.81 6.80
CA CYS A 17 3.77 1.36 6.98
C CYS A 17 4.10 0.93 8.40
N ASN A 18 4.42 1.86 9.30
CA ASN A 18 4.55 1.57 10.73
C ASN A 18 3.20 1.25 11.40
N LYS A 19 2.07 1.61 10.78
CA LYS A 19 0.73 1.23 11.25
C LYS A 19 0.40 -0.23 10.98
N TYR A 20 1.00 -0.82 9.94
CA TYR A 20 0.76 -2.21 9.55
C TYR A 20 1.84 -3.10 10.17
N ARG A 21 1.60 -3.53 11.42
CA ARG A 21 2.36 -4.62 12.03
C ARG A 21 1.81 -5.94 11.48
N ALA A 22 2.57 -6.61 10.62
CA ALA A 22 2.29 -7.97 10.16
C ALA A 22 2.06 -8.89 11.39
N PRO A 23 1.11 -9.85 11.34
CA PRO A 23 0.92 -10.76 10.21
C PRO A 23 -0.46 -10.75 9.53
N ASN A 24 -1.42 -9.98 10.04
CA ASN A 24 -2.81 -10.05 9.57
C ASN A 24 -3.17 -8.88 8.66
N CYS A 25 -2.89 -9.01 7.36
CA CYS A 25 -3.46 -8.11 6.36
C CYS A 25 -4.92 -8.46 6.10
N HIS A 26 -5.81 -7.47 6.19
CA HIS A 26 -7.20 -7.63 5.77
C HIS A 26 -7.28 -7.88 4.26
N ARG A 27 -8.23 -8.70 3.81
CA ARG A 27 -8.44 -9.02 2.38
C ARG A 27 -9.22 -7.94 1.62
N ALA A 28 -9.29 -6.73 2.15
CA ALA A 28 -9.91 -5.61 1.45
C ALA A 28 -9.11 -5.29 0.17
N TYR A 29 -9.83 -5.09 -0.93
CA TYR A 29 -9.25 -4.74 -2.22
C TYR A 29 -9.36 -3.23 -2.45
N ILE A 30 -8.26 -2.52 -2.19
CA ILE A 30 -8.13 -1.07 -2.37
C ILE A 30 -6.83 -0.87 -3.15
N PRO A 31 -6.89 -0.88 -4.50
CA PRO A 31 -5.69 -0.93 -5.31
C PRO A 31 -4.89 0.36 -5.20
N LEU A 32 -3.60 0.23 -4.86
CA LEU A 32 -2.64 1.30 -4.80
C LEU A 32 -1.69 1.24 -6.00
N CYS A 33 -1.51 2.35 -6.66
CA CYS A 33 -0.62 2.54 -7.79
C CYS A 33 0.66 3.20 -7.27
N GLY A 34 1.79 2.55 -7.49
CA GLY A 34 3.10 3.09 -7.16
C GLY A 34 3.76 3.79 -8.36
N THR A 35 4.67 4.70 -8.06
CA THR A 35 5.58 5.31 -9.06
C THR A 35 6.55 4.29 -9.68
N ASP A 36 6.65 3.10 -9.10
CA ASP A 36 7.40 1.94 -9.57
C ASP A 36 6.64 1.14 -10.65
N GLN A 37 5.52 1.68 -11.17
CA GLN A 37 4.63 1.02 -12.14
C GLN A 37 4.04 -0.30 -11.63
N LYS A 38 4.04 -0.51 -10.30
CA LYS A 38 3.40 -1.67 -9.67
C LYS A 38 2.07 -1.28 -9.06
N THR A 39 1.13 -2.21 -9.10
CA THR A 39 -0.16 -2.10 -8.42
C THR A 39 -0.18 -3.05 -7.24
N TYR A 40 -0.54 -2.51 -6.08
CA TYR A 40 -0.62 -3.26 -4.82
C TYR A 40 -2.09 -3.43 -4.45
N PRO A 41 -2.56 -4.65 -4.13
CA PRO A 41 -3.98 -4.91 -3.83
C PRO A 41 -4.55 -4.12 -2.65
N ASN A 42 -3.71 -3.76 -1.68
CA ASN A 42 -4.05 -2.90 -0.55
C ASN A 42 -2.79 -2.33 0.13
N GLU A 43 -3.00 -1.38 1.06
CA GLU A 43 -1.92 -0.73 1.82
C GLU A 43 -1.09 -1.72 2.65
N CYS A 44 -1.70 -2.77 3.19
CA CYS A 44 -0.99 -3.74 4.01
C CYS A 44 -0.03 -4.59 3.17
N ILE A 45 -0.46 -5.11 2.02
CA ILE A 45 0.37 -5.86 1.07
C ILE A 45 1.49 -4.96 0.52
N LEU A 46 1.19 -3.70 0.19
CA LEU A 46 2.19 -2.71 -0.15
C LEU A 46 3.26 -2.61 0.95
N CYS A 47 2.86 -2.41 2.19
CA CYS A 47 3.78 -2.25 3.31
C CYS A 47 4.62 -3.50 3.59
N VAL A 48 4.06 -4.69 3.41
CA VAL A 48 4.82 -5.95 3.50
C VAL A 48 5.85 -6.03 2.38
N GLN A 49 5.48 -5.71 1.14
CA GLN A 49 6.38 -5.81 -0.02
C GLN A 49 7.52 -4.77 0.02
N ILE A 50 7.25 -3.55 0.47
CA ILE A 50 8.25 -2.48 0.50
C ILE A 50 9.11 -2.46 1.76
N ARG A 51 8.75 -3.21 2.82
CA ARG A 51 9.55 -3.32 4.05
C ARG A 51 10.87 -4.06 3.85
N HIS A 52 11.02 -4.78 2.74
CA HIS A 52 12.23 -5.52 2.38
C HIS A 52 13.12 -4.79 1.36
N LEU A 53 12.82 -3.52 1.02
CA LEU A 53 13.61 -2.65 0.15
C LEU A 53 14.17 -1.46 0.95
#